data_AF-A0A970P7K6-F1
#
_entry.id   AF-A0A970P7K6-F1
#
_cell.length_a   1.000
_cell.length_b   1.000
_cell.length_c   1.000
_cell.angle_alpha   90.00
_cell.angle_beta   90.00
_cell.angle_gamma   90.00
#
_symmetry.space_group_name_H-M   'P 1'
#
loop_
_entity.id
_entity.type
_entity.pdbx_description
1 polymer ?
#
loop_
_entity_poly.entity_id
_entity_poly.type
_entity_poly.pdbx_seq_one_letter_code
_entity_poly.pdbx_strand_id
1 'polypeptide(L)'
;VREVDGRVLIGTNTITNEERFISIPRFCSFYSVADDMALCHPSIQKENGKLEVIDAENAWFVRVDSVTEYGSDPHLEKATLKPGKPLLFLNIDTVPDSTALIWDHIQDEPGKPCPNPRVILPRDIVKNIINHPVSVDIRSFGLRTPACSRENPSYGIVGLFHILPPALAWLWRLVSPRGYNNPSIIGSGEMESEGVGSYWPFATGKHVTHANLLLDQIIKTPRTTFTLVPNQFIGVWQVGFKPQLLMREYLTRRGVARLRKDQYQPARSSLLGYELNYLTIESSKIPTRFLKVYHQADVGTDGYDAGAEILQDFFKKELVKFLHQDLYKTGRRIIEACMSNAKVEEYNDIIPMSYQYSFNQIEDYEEITSNNR
;
A
#
# COMPACT_ATOMS: atom_id res chain seq x y z
N VAL A 1 11.11 10.22 -11.24
CA VAL A 1 11.69 9.24 -10.26
C VAL A 1 13.15 9.53 -9.98
N ARG A 2 13.99 9.70 -11.01
CA ARG A 2 15.34 10.24 -10.84
C ARG A 2 15.29 11.75 -10.68
N GLU A 3 16.27 12.27 -9.97
CA GLU A 3 16.62 13.69 -10.03
C GLU A 3 17.36 13.99 -11.34
N VAL A 4 17.55 15.27 -11.65
CA VAL A 4 18.22 15.74 -12.88
C VAL A 4 19.64 15.17 -13.02
N ASP A 5 20.31 14.90 -11.91
CA ASP A 5 21.65 14.31 -11.87
C ASP A 5 21.67 12.78 -12.01
N GLY A 6 20.51 12.15 -12.23
CA GLY A 6 20.34 10.72 -12.43
C GLY A 6 20.26 9.88 -11.15
N ARG A 7 20.48 10.46 -9.97
CA ARG A 7 20.33 9.77 -8.68
C ARG A 7 18.86 9.66 -8.28
N VAL A 8 18.57 8.85 -7.26
CA VAL A 8 17.24 8.69 -6.70
C VAL A 8 17.25 9.18 -5.27
N LEU A 9 16.53 10.27 -4.98
CA LEU A 9 16.26 10.68 -3.61
C LEU A 9 15.40 9.61 -2.92
N ILE A 10 15.89 9.04 -1.82
CA ILE A 10 15.11 8.22 -0.90
C ILE A 10 14.20 9.13 -0.08
N GLY A 11 14.76 10.20 0.49
CA GLY A 11 14.01 11.18 1.25
C GLY A 11 14.89 12.26 1.89
N THR A 12 14.21 13.20 2.53
CA THR A 12 14.79 14.37 3.20
C THR A 12 14.43 14.34 4.68
N ASN A 13 15.41 14.50 5.56
CA ASN A 13 15.18 14.57 7.00
C ASN A 13 14.51 15.91 7.34
N THR A 14 13.36 15.89 8.02
CA THR A 14 12.58 17.10 8.31
C THR A 14 13.18 17.98 9.40
N ILE A 15 14.14 17.48 10.17
CA ILE A 15 14.79 18.21 11.26
C ILE A 15 16.10 18.82 10.77
N THR A 16 16.92 18.05 10.07
CA THR A 16 18.28 18.47 9.66
C THR A 16 18.35 18.96 8.21
N ASN A 17 17.28 18.78 7.42
CA ASN A 17 17.26 18.97 5.95
C ASN A 17 18.27 18.10 5.20
N GLU A 18 18.81 17.05 5.85
CA GLU A 18 19.71 16.11 5.21
C GLU A 18 18.98 15.32 4.13
N GLU A 19 19.50 15.33 2.91
CA GLU A 19 18.98 14.53 1.80
C GLU A 19 19.75 13.22 1.64
N ARG A 20 19.05 12.14 1.26
CA ARG A 20 19.69 10.85 0.98
C ARG A 20 19.36 10.28 -0.37
N PHE A 21 20.41 9.99 -1.12
CA PHE A 21 20.35 9.50 -2.49
C PHE A 21 20.90 8.09 -2.63
N ILE A 22 20.42 7.36 -3.63
CA ILE A 22 21.00 6.11 -4.13
C ILE A 22 21.13 6.13 -5.65
N SER A 23 21.87 5.18 -6.21
CA SER A 23 22.02 5.01 -7.65
C SER A 23 21.42 3.69 -8.10
N ILE A 24 20.41 3.76 -8.96
CA ILE A 24 19.83 2.58 -9.61
C ILE A 24 20.19 2.70 -11.10
N PRO A 25 21.09 1.87 -11.66
CA PRO A 25 21.52 2.00 -13.06
C PRO A 25 20.36 1.84 -14.04
N ARG A 26 19.51 0.85 -13.82
CA ARG A 26 18.35 0.55 -14.69
C ARG A 26 17.12 0.30 -13.85
N PHE A 27 16.00 0.92 -14.22
CA PHE A 27 14.69 0.65 -13.62
C PHE A 27 13.95 -0.48 -14.33
N CYS A 28 13.03 -1.12 -13.61
CA CYS A 28 12.06 -2.02 -14.21
C CYS A 28 11.16 -1.25 -15.19
N SER A 29 10.65 -1.98 -16.18
CA SER A 29 9.56 -1.49 -17.03
C SER A 29 8.22 -1.85 -16.41
N PHE A 30 7.24 -0.96 -16.56
CA PHE A 30 5.90 -1.16 -16.03
C PHE A 30 4.89 -1.38 -17.14
N TYR A 31 4.00 -2.33 -16.90
CA TYR A 31 2.85 -2.65 -17.72
C TYR A 31 1.64 -2.53 -16.80
N SER A 32 0.82 -1.52 -17.05
CA SER A 32 -0.30 -1.21 -16.17
C SER A 32 -1.46 -2.16 -16.44
N VAL A 33 -2.13 -2.58 -15.36
CA VAL A 33 -3.28 -3.48 -15.43
C VAL A 33 -4.54 -2.70 -15.14
N ALA A 34 -4.60 -2.08 -13.95
CA ALA A 34 -5.67 -1.23 -13.43
C ALA A 34 -5.10 0.04 -12.78
N ASP A 35 -5.88 1.12 -12.69
CA ASP A 35 -5.56 2.30 -11.89
C ASP A 35 -6.31 2.34 -10.54
N ASP A 36 -7.61 2.05 -10.52
CA ASP A 36 -8.46 2.18 -9.33
C ASP A 36 -9.23 0.89 -9.00
N MET A 37 -10.05 0.38 -9.92
CA MET A 37 -10.91 -0.79 -9.67
C MET A 37 -10.42 -2.04 -10.41
N ALA A 38 -10.03 -3.06 -9.64
CA ALA A 38 -9.69 -4.38 -10.15
C ALA A 38 -10.70 -5.44 -9.69
N LEU A 39 -11.08 -6.34 -10.60
CA LEU A 39 -11.97 -7.47 -10.40
C LEU A 39 -11.16 -8.77 -10.25
N CYS A 40 -11.59 -9.64 -9.34
CA CYS A 40 -11.04 -10.98 -9.13
C CYS A 40 -12.16 -12.05 -9.18
N HIS A 41 -12.97 -12.02 -10.25
CA HIS A 41 -14.15 -12.90 -10.38
C HIS A 41 -13.76 -14.39 -10.34
N PRO A 42 -14.58 -15.28 -9.74
CA PRO A 42 -14.27 -16.72 -9.67
C PRO A 42 -13.96 -17.37 -11.03
N SER A 43 -14.62 -16.93 -12.11
CA SER A 43 -14.42 -17.49 -13.45
C SER A 43 -13.06 -17.21 -14.08
N ILE A 44 -12.27 -16.27 -13.54
CA ILE A 44 -10.91 -15.97 -14.01
C ILE A 44 -9.83 -16.56 -13.09
N GLN A 45 -10.21 -17.08 -11.92
CA GLN A 45 -9.27 -17.67 -10.98
C GLN A 45 -8.72 -18.99 -11.52
N LYS A 46 -7.48 -19.31 -11.15
CA LYS A 46 -6.81 -20.56 -11.52
C LYS A 46 -6.42 -21.32 -10.27
N GLU A 47 -6.31 -22.64 -10.37
CA GLU A 47 -5.82 -23.51 -9.28
C GLU A 47 -4.28 -23.46 -9.16
N ASN A 48 -3.71 -22.26 -9.19
CA ASN A 48 -2.26 -22.04 -9.08
C ASN A 48 -1.85 -21.43 -7.74
N GLY A 49 -2.82 -21.17 -6.85
CA GLY A 49 -2.61 -20.61 -5.51
C GLY A 49 -2.33 -19.11 -5.47
N LYS A 50 -2.61 -18.37 -6.56
CA LYS A 50 -2.47 -16.92 -6.65
C LYS A 50 -3.80 -16.27 -7.02
N LEU A 51 -3.95 -15.00 -6.65
CA LEU A 51 -5.12 -14.21 -7.06
C LEU A 51 -4.96 -13.81 -8.54
N GLU A 52 -5.97 -14.06 -9.35
CA GLU A 52 -6.04 -13.50 -10.71
C GLU A 52 -6.89 -12.23 -10.69
N VAL A 53 -6.38 -11.16 -11.28
CA VAL A 53 -7.07 -9.87 -11.37
C VAL A 53 -7.15 -9.40 -12.81
N ILE A 54 -8.24 -8.71 -13.13
CA ILE A 54 -8.40 -7.93 -14.35
C ILE A 54 -8.96 -6.56 -13.95
N ASP A 55 -8.60 -5.53 -14.66
CA ASP A 55 -9.17 -4.20 -14.44
C ASP A 55 -10.67 -4.20 -14.83
N ALA A 56 -11.49 -3.61 -13.97
CA ALA A 56 -12.94 -3.56 -14.06
C ALA A 56 -13.46 -2.36 -14.90
N GLU A 57 -12.56 -1.52 -15.38
CA GLU A 57 -12.86 -0.24 -16.00
C GLU A 57 -12.53 -0.23 -17.49
N ASN A 58 -13.12 0.72 -18.25
CA ASN A 58 -12.79 0.94 -19.66
C ASN A 58 -11.93 2.21 -19.87
N ALA A 59 -11.80 3.04 -18.83
CA ALA A 59 -11.03 4.26 -18.81
C ALA A 59 -10.60 4.56 -17.37
N TRP A 60 -9.52 5.32 -17.22
CA TRP A 60 -8.93 5.67 -15.94
C TRP A 60 -9.19 7.12 -15.58
N PHE A 61 -9.54 7.39 -14.32
CA PHE A 61 -9.92 8.72 -13.85
C PHE A 61 -8.76 9.42 -13.13
N VAL A 62 -7.76 9.82 -13.91
CA VAL A 62 -6.45 10.23 -13.40
C VAL A 62 -6.48 11.64 -12.85
N ARG A 63 -5.99 11.80 -11.62
CA ARG A 63 -5.73 13.12 -11.01
C ARG A 63 -4.42 13.69 -11.52
N VAL A 64 -4.42 14.98 -11.83
CA VAL A 64 -3.25 15.69 -12.39
C VAL A 64 -2.75 16.82 -11.50
N ASP A 65 -3.21 16.92 -10.24
CA ASP A 65 -2.88 18.01 -9.31
C ASP A 65 -1.39 18.16 -9.03
N SER A 66 -0.62 17.07 -9.13
CA SER A 66 0.84 17.08 -8.97
C SER A 66 1.61 17.57 -10.20
N VAL A 67 0.95 17.78 -11.33
CA VAL A 67 1.58 18.29 -12.56
C VAL A 67 1.38 19.81 -12.58
N THR A 68 2.39 20.57 -12.18
CA THR A 68 2.28 22.03 -12.03
C THR A 68 2.99 22.82 -13.11
N GLU A 69 3.85 22.15 -13.88
CA GLU A 69 4.58 22.72 -15.00
C GLU A 69 5.01 21.61 -15.97
N TYR A 70 5.44 22.01 -17.17
CA TYR A 70 6.01 21.10 -18.17
C TYR A 70 7.20 20.31 -17.60
N GLY A 71 7.21 19.00 -17.80
CA GLY A 71 8.26 18.09 -17.32
C GLY A 71 8.02 17.50 -15.93
N SER A 72 6.92 17.88 -15.24
CA SER A 72 6.54 17.30 -13.95
C SER A 72 6.22 15.80 -14.07
N ASP A 73 5.49 15.41 -15.12
CA ASP A 73 5.26 14.01 -15.48
C ASP A 73 5.25 13.80 -17.00
N PRO A 74 6.42 13.55 -17.60
CA PRO A 74 6.54 13.39 -19.05
C PRO A 74 5.71 12.23 -19.63
N HIS A 75 5.32 11.25 -18.82
CA HIS A 75 4.48 10.13 -19.31
C HIS A 75 3.03 10.57 -19.43
N LEU A 76 2.51 11.23 -18.39
CA LEU A 76 1.14 11.72 -18.36
C LEU A 76 0.96 12.86 -19.36
N GLU A 77 1.89 13.82 -19.40
CA GLU A 77 1.92 14.91 -20.37
C GLU A 77 1.89 14.37 -21.82
N LYS A 78 2.70 13.36 -22.12
CA LYS A 78 2.70 12.74 -23.45
C LYS A 78 1.36 12.06 -23.77
N ALA A 79 0.74 11.42 -22.79
CA ALA A 79 -0.54 10.74 -22.98
C ALA A 79 -1.69 11.72 -23.24
N THR A 80 -1.59 12.97 -22.75
CA THR A 80 -2.67 13.96 -22.81
C THR A 80 -2.47 15.05 -23.87
N LEU A 81 -1.24 15.40 -24.25
CA LEU A 81 -0.97 16.45 -25.24
C LEU A 81 -1.27 16.04 -26.68
N LYS A 82 -1.10 14.75 -27.02
CA LYS A 82 -1.40 14.22 -28.35
C LYS A 82 -2.04 12.84 -28.23
N PRO A 83 -3.26 12.76 -27.69
CA PRO A 83 -3.92 11.49 -27.45
C PRO A 83 -4.35 10.87 -28.79
N GLY A 84 -4.47 9.54 -28.83
CA GLY A 84 -4.99 8.83 -30.00
C GLY A 84 -6.47 9.07 -30.26
N LYS A 85 -7.19 9.69 -29.31
CA LYS A 85 -8.64 9.94 -29.30
C LYS A 85 -8.94 11.20 -28.46
N PRO A 86 -10.10 11.85 -28.64
CA PRO A 86 -10.53 12.93 -27.75
C PRO A 86 -10.57 12.47 -26.28
N LEU A 87 -10.11 13.33 -25.37
CA LEU A 87 -10.12 13.09 -23.92
C LEU A 87 -11.08 14.07 -23.23
N LEU A 88 -11.61 13.66 -22.08
CA LEU A 88 -12.36 14.55 -21.21
C LEU A 88 -11.44 15.09 -20.12
N PHE A 89 -11.31 16.41 -20.07
CA PHE A 89 -10.59 17.14 -19.02
C PHE A 89 -11.61 17.79 -18.08
N LEU A 90 -11.37 17.71 -16.78
CA LEU A 90 -12.19 18.32 -15.74
C LEU A 90 -11.31 19.23 -14.89
N ASN A 91 -11.77 20.46 -14.66
CA ASN A 91 -11.07 21.48 -13.87
C ASN A 91 -9.68 21.84 -14.45
N ILE A 92 -9.55 21.77 -15.77
CA ILE A 92 -8.40 22.27 -16.55
C ILE A 92 -8.87 23.47 -17.35
N ASP A 93 -8.12 24.56 -17.28
CA ASP A 93 -8.35 25.78 -18.05
C ASP A 93 -7.90 25.56 -19.49
N THR A 94 -8.86 25.32 -20.37
CA THR A 94 -8.62 25.04 -21.79
C THR A 94 -9.86 25.31 -22.62
N VAL A 95 -9.68 25.42 -23.93
CA VAL A 95 -10.77 25.60 -24.90
C VAL A 95 -11.05 24.24 -25.57
N PRO A 96 -12.33 23.88 -25.83
CA PRO A 96 -12.65 22.70 -26.62
C PRO A 96 -11.88 22.67 -27.95
N ASP A 97 -11.52 21.46 -28.40
CA ASP A 97 -10.75 21.19 -29.62
C ASP A 97 -9.34 21.81 -29.68
N SER A 98 -8.83 22.34 -28.56
CA SER A 98 -7.43 22.79 -28.42
C SER A 98 -6.57 21.75 -27.70
N THR A 99 -5.25 21.99 -27.67
CA THR A 99 -4.35 21.17 -26.83
C THR A 99 -4.50 21.60 -25.38
N ALA A 100 -5.06 20.72 -24.54
CA ALA A 100 -5.15 20.95 -23.11
C ALA A 100 -3.81 20.70 -22.42
N LEU A 101 -3.34 21.68 -21.65
CA LEU A 101 -2.16 21.55 -20.81
C LEU A 101 -2.61 21.12 -19.42
N ILE A 102 -2.25 19.92 -19.00
CA ILE A 102 -2.78 19.32 -17.76
C ILE A 102 -2.31 20.01 -16.48
N TRP A 103 -1.34 20.93 -16.57
CA TRP A 103 -0.87 21.78 -15.47
C TRP A 103 -1.61 23.12 -15.37
N ASP A 104 -2.41 23.49 -16.37
CA ASP A 104 -3.23 24.70 -16.35
C ASP A 104 -4.53 24.40 -15.60
N HIS A 105 -4.43 24.19 -14.28
CA HIS A 105 -5.60 23.94 -13.44
C HIS A 105 -6.49 25.19 -13.36
N ILE A 106 -7.81 25.03 -13.41
CA ILE A 106 -8.71 26.14 -13.07
C ILE A 106 -8.43 26.62 -11.64
N GLN A 107 -8.71 27.88 -11.36
CA GLN A 107 -8.55 28.43 -10.03
C GLN A 107 -9.90 28.45 -9.30
N ASP A 108 -9.93 27.89 -8.08
CA ASP A 108 -11.10 27.99 -7.19
C ASP A 108 -11.21 29.44 -6.65
N GLU A 109 -10.06 30.08 -6.41
CA GLU A 109 -9.89 31.49 -5.99
C GLU A 109 -8.61 32.06 -6.64
N PRO A 110 -8.44 33.39 -6.80
CA PRO A 110 -7.22 33.97 -7.37
C PRO A 110 -5.94 33.44 -6.72
N GLY A 111 -5.10 32.76 -7.50
CA GLY A 111 -3.84 32.14 -7.05
C GLY A 111 -3.98 30.79 -6.36
N LYS A 112 -5.19 30.23 -6.26
CA LYS A 112 -5.48 28.93 -5.63
C LYS A 112 -6.04 27.95 -6.67
N PRO A 113 -5.20 27.08 -7.25
CA PRO A 113 -5.67 26.10 -8.21
C PRO A 113 -6.63 25.10 -7.56
N CYS A 114 -7.55 24.58 -8.36
CA CYS A 114 -8.44 23.49 -7.98
C CYS A 114 -7.58 22.32 -7.46
N PRO A 115 -7.90 21.73 -6.29
CA PRO A 115 -7.11 20.63 -5.76
C PRO A 115 -7.41 19.29 -6.46
N ASN A 116 -8.45 19.20 -7.30
CA ASN A 116 -8.87 17.94 -7.92
C ASN A 116 -9.10 18.03 -9.45
N PRO A 117 -8.11 18.50 -10.24
CA PRO A 117 -8.11 18.42 -11.69
C PRO A 117 -7.94 16.98 -12.14
N ARG A 118 -8.67 16.61 -13.20
CA ARG A 118 -8.78 15.23 -13.65
C ARG A 118 -8.78 15.14 -15.17
N VAL A 119 -8.29 14.01 -15.67
CA VAL A 119 -8.42 13.60 -17.07
C VAL A 119 -8.93 12.17 -17.13
N ILE A 120 -9.88 11.90 -18.02
CA ILE A 120 -10.33 10.54 -18.33
C ILE A 120 -9.46 9.99 -19.45
N LEU A 121 -8.69 8.94 -19.17
CA LEU A 121 -7.84 8.25 -20.14
C LEU A 121 -8.48 6.93 -20.57
N PRO A 122 -8.96 6.79 -21.82
CA PRO A 122 -9.39 5.50 -22.34
C PRO A 122 -8.26 4.48 -22.24
N ARG A 123 -8.57 3.28 -21.75
CA ARG A 123 -7.56 2.26 -21.49
C ARG A 123 -6.79 1.84 -22.75
N ASP A 124 -7.45 1.79 -23.88
CA ASP A 124 -6.89 1.34 -25.15
C ASP A 124 -5.83 2.30 -25.74
N ILE A 125 -5.76 3.54 -25.26
CA ILE A 125 -4.69 4.48 -25.63
C ILE A 125 -3.52 4.50 -24.64
N VAL A 126 -3.65 3.81 -23.50
CA VAL A 126 -2.56 3.70 -22.52
C VAL A 126 -1.51 2.75 -23.07
N LYS A 127 -0.28 3.26 -23.19
CA LYS A 127 0.84 2.48 -23.67
C LYS A 127 1.13 1.31 -22.72
N ASN A 128 1.42 0.13 -23.29
CA ASN A 128 1.82 -1.08 -22.55
C ASN A 128 0.76 -1.57 -21.55
N ILE A 129 -0.52 -1.29 -21.79
CA ILE A 129 -1.60 -1.79 -20.94
C ILE A 129 -1.81 -3.30 -21.10
N ILE A 130 -2.20 -3.96 -20.02
CA ILE A 130 -2.57 -5.37 -20.01
C ILE A 130 -4.10 -5.50 -19.91
N ASN A 131 -4.70 -6.14 -20.91
CA ASN A 131 -6.15 -6.30 -21.05
C ASN A 131 -6.65 -7.74 -20.78
N HIS A 132 -5.81 -8.60 -20.22
CA HIS A 132 -6.17 -9.98 -19.86
C HIS A 132 -5.93 -10.20 -18.36
N PRO A 133 -6.56 -11.23 -17.75
CA PRO A 133 -6.32 -11.55 -16.36
C PRO A 133 -4.83 -11.80 -16.06
N VAL A 134 -4.34 -11.21 -14.97
CA VAL A 134 -2.96 -11.37 -14.51
C VAL A 134 -2.92 -11.97 -13.11
N SER A 135 -1.90 -12.78 -12.87
CA SER A 135 -1.64 -13.38 -11.58
C SER A 135 -0.92 -12.39 -10.65
N VAL A 136 -1.36 -12.28 -9.40
CA VAL A 136 -0.79 -11.39 -8.39
C VAL A 136 0.26 -12.15 -7.57
N ASP A 137 1.53 -11.82 -7.78
CA ASP A 137 2.62 -12.34 -6.95
C ASP A 137 2.68 -11.63 -5.59
N ILE A 138 2.48 -10.32 -5.60
CA ILE A 138 2.64 -9.44 -4.44
C ILE A 138 1.40 -8.58 -4.32
N ARG A 139 0.72 -8.66 -3.19
CA ARG A 139 -0.40 -7.80 -2.84
C ARG A 139 0.04 -6.82 -1.76
N SER A 140 0.46 -5.64 -2.18
CA SER A 140 0.90 -4.57 -1.29
C SER A 140 -0.28 -3.81 -0.68
N PHE A 141 -0.10 -3.32 0.54
CA PHE A 141 -0.95 -2.36 1.21
C PHE A 141 -0.16 -1.06 1.41
N GLY A 142 -0.65 0.05 0.87
CA GLY A 142 -0.05 1.37 1.05
C GLY A 142 -0.62 2.07 2.27
N LEU A 143 0.23 2.64 3.12
CA LEU A 143 -0.17 3.40 4.31
C LEU A 143 0.39 4.81 4.21
N ARG A 144 -0.43 5.86 4.33
CA ARG A 144 0.11 7.23 4.44
C ARG A 144 0.51 7.50 5.88
N THR A 145 1.81 7.47 6.14
CA THR A 145 2.38 7.61 7.48
C THR A 145 2.65 9.08 7.81
N PRO A 146 2.28 9.59 8.99
CA PRO A 146 2.72 10.90 9.46
C PRO A 146 4.20 10.85 9.86
N ALA A 147 4.82 12.02 10.06
CA ALA A 147 6.12 12.11 10.68
C ALA A 147 6.08 11.54 12.11
N CYS A 148 7.14 10.87 12.54
CA CYS A 148 7.29 10.31 13.88
C CYS A 148 8.67 10.67 14.43
N SER A 149 8.74 11.22 15.64
CA SER A 149 9.99 11.45 16.40
C SER A 149 9.85 10.98 17.84
N ARG A 150 10.92 11.07 18.64
CA ARG A 150 10.88 10.79 20.08
C ARG A 150 9.98 11.77 20.82
N GLU A 151 10.03 13.04 20.43
CA GLU A 151 9.30 14.15 21.06
C GLU A 151 7.83 14.19 20.64
N ASN A 152 7.53 13.76 19.41
CA ASN A 152 6.18 13.67 18.87
C ASN A 152 5.95 12.30 18.20
N PRO A 153 5.73 11.24 19.00
CA PRO A 153 5.55 9.88 18.48
C PRO A 153 4.24 9.76 17.72
N SER A 154 4.24 8.92 16.67
CA SER A 154 3.07 8.64 15.84
C SER A 154 3.18 7.24 15.21
N TYR A 155 2.16 6.78 14.47
CA TYR A 155 2.24 5.50 13.75
C TYR A 155 3.19 5.51 12.53
N GLY A 156 3.96 6.58 12.31
CA GLY A 156 4.97 6.73 11.25
C GLY A 156 6.21 5.83 11.39
N ILE A 157 6.04 4.63 11.94
CA ILE A 157 7.08 3.68 12.35
C ILE A 157 7.35 2.59 11.30
N VAL A 158 6.66 2.63 10.16
CA VAL A 158 6.83 1.67 9.08
C VAL A 158 8.11 1.99 8.30
N GLY A 159 9.00 1.02 8.20
CA GLY A 159 10.19 1.06 7.35
C GLY A 159 9.84 0.97 5.86
N LEU A 160 10.85 1.01 4.99
CA LEU A 160 10.69 1.12 3.53
C LEU A 160 9.62 0.18 2.95
N PHE A 161 9.60 -1.07 3.40
CA PHE A 161 8.42 -1.93 3.34
C PHE A 161 8.60 -3.08 4.32
N HIS A 162 7.48 -3.69 4.69
CA HIS A 162 7.41 -4.85 5.57
C HIS A 162 6.71 -6.02 4.86
N ILE A 163 6.94 -7.24 5.31
CA ILE A 163 6.25 -8.44 4.84
C ILE A 163 5.24 -8.87 5.90
N LEU A 164 4.02 -9.14 5.47
CA LEU A 164 2.95 -9.50 6.39
C LEU A 164 2.63 -11.00 6.31
N PRO A 165 2.49 -11.68 7.46
CA PRO A 165 1.66 -12.88 7.55
C PRO A 165 0.27 -12.66 6.93
N PRO A 166 -0.33 -13.68 6.29
CA PRO A 166 -1.67 -13.56 5.71
C PRO A 166 -2.72 -13.06 6.70
N ALA A 167 -2.62 -13.50 7.97
CA ALA A 167 -3.50 -13.04 9.05
C ALA A 167 -3.36 -11.53 9.32
N LEU A 168 -2.13 -11.00 9.38
CA LEU A 168 -1.90 -9.57 9.55
C LEU A 168 -2.31 -8.78 8.30
N ALA A 169 -2.06 -9.32 7.10
CA ALA A 169 -2.51 -8.72 5.85
C ALA A 169 -4.03 -8.57 5.79
N TRP A 170 -4.76 -9.54 6.35
CA TRP A 170 -6.21 -9.46 6.50
C TRP A 170 -6.62 -8.34 7.47
N LEU A 171 -6.01 -8.24 8.65
CA LEU A 171 -6.31 -7.17 9.61
C LEU A 171 -6.13 -5.77 9.00
N TRP A 172 -5.02 -5.54 8.30
CA TRP A 172 -4.76 -4.28 7.59
C TRP A 172 -5.80 -3.94 6.52
N ARG A 173 -6.50 -4.94 5.96
CA ARG A 173 -7.61 -4.71 5.02
C ARG A 173 -8.92 -4.36 5.72
N LEU A 174 -9.07 -4.74 6.99
CA LEU A 174 -10.23 -4.38 7.80
C LEU A 174 -10.10 -2.97 8.37
N VAL A 175 -8.93 -2.66 8.93
CA VAL A 175 -8.68 -1.40 9.63
C VAL A 175 -7.31 -0.85 9.24
N SER A 176 -7.25 0.42 8.88
CA SER A 176 -6.01 1.17 8.69
C SER A 176 -6.20 2.61 9.21
N PRO A 177 -5.20 3.23 9.84
CA PRO A 177 -5.30 4.63 10.25
C PRO A 177 -5.53 5.55 9.05
N ARG A 178 -6.37 6.57 9.18
CA ARG A 178 -6.59 7.56 8.11
C ARG A 178 -5.28 8.16 7.66
N GLY A 179 -5.07 8.14 6.35
CA GLY A 179 -3.84 8.62 5.77
C GLY A 179 -3.59 10.10 6.04
N TYR A 180 -2.40 10.43 6.54
CA TYR A 180 -1.92 11.80 6.68
C TYR A 180 -2.03 12.58 5.36
N ASN A 181 -2.48 13.84 5.41
CA ASN A 181 -2.73 14.71 4.25
C ASN A 181 -3.64 14.12 3.16
N ASN A 182 -4.76 13.47 3.52
CA ASN A 182 -5.76 13.04 2.54
C ASN A 182 -6.66 14.24 2.11
N PRO A 183 -6.57 14.71 0.84
CA PRO A 183 -7.30 15.90 0.36
C PRO A 183 -8.81 15.69 0.19
N SER A 184 -9.33 14.49 0.37
CA SER A 184 -10.77 14.18 0.30
C SER A 184 -11.54 14.42 1.61
N ILE A 185 -10.98 15.14 2.59
CA ILE A 185 -11.55 15.24 3.95
C ILE A 185 -11.94 16.68 4.33
N ILE A 186 -13.20 16.83 4.78
CA ILE A 186 -13.71 17.93 5.60
C ILE A 186 -13.93 17.33 7.02
N GLY A 187 -12.97 17.44 7.95
CA GLY A 187 -13.07 16.78 9.27
C GLY A 187 -11.89 17.01 10.23
N SER A 188 -12.17 16.97 11.53
CA SER A 188 -11.34 17.47 12.65
C SER A 188 -10.44 16.42 13.31
N GLY A 189 -9.11 16.52 13.11
CA GLY A 189 -8.07 16.35 14.14
C GLY A 189 -7.75 14.99 14.78
N GLU A 190 -8.65 14.01 14.85
CA GLU A 190 -8.36 12.71 15.50
C GLU A 190 -7.90 11.63 14.51
N MET A 191 -7.10 10.67 15.00
CA MET A 191 -6.71 9.47 14.24
C MET A 191 -7.93 8.57 14.05
N GLU A 192 -8.71 8.87 13.02
CA GLU A 192 -9.85 8.07 12.63
C GLU A 192 -9.43 6.94 11.66
N SER A 193 -10.29 5.95 11.42
CA SER A 193 -10.01 4.82 10.51
C SER A 193 -10.20 5.21 9.04
N GLU A 194 -9.27 4.80 8.17
CA GLU A 194 -9.23 4.97 6.71
C GLU A 194 -10.29 4.16 5.98
N GLY A 195 -11.26 3.59 6.71
CA GLY A 195 -12.55 3.21 6.15
C GLY A 195 -13.29 4.33 5.40
N VAL A 196 -12.66 5.51 5.23
CA VAL A 196 -13.14 6.70 4.51
C VAL A 196 -12.42 6.91 3.16
N GLY A 197 -11.40 6.11 2.77
CA GLY A 197 -10.50 6.48 1.67
C GLY A 197 -10.45 5.64 0.38
N SER A 198 -10.87 4.36 0.37
CA SER A 198 -10.65 3.53 -0.85
C SER A 198 -11.61 2.36 -1.05
N TYR A 199 -11.90 1.53 -0.04
CA TYR A 199 -12.78 0.36 -0.20
C TYR A 199 -14.11 0.50 0.55
N TRP A 200 -14.03 0.71 1.86
CA TRP A 200 -15.18 0.67 2.77
C TRP A 200 -16.29 1.70 2.47
N PRO A 201 -16.02 2.93 1.99
CA PRO A 201 -17.09 3.86 1.58
C PRO A 201 -17.93 3.36 0.41
N PHE A 202 -17.36 2.47 -0.42
CA PHE A 202 -18.00 1.93 -1.62
C PHE A 202 -18.48 0.48 -1.40
N ALA A 203 -18.14 -0.12 -0.27
CA ALA A 203 -18.57 -1.47 0.08
C ALA A 203 -20.05 -1.47 0.44
N THR A 204 -20.88 -2.02 -0.45
CA THR A 204 -22.30 -2.21 -0.18
C THR A 204 -22.53 -3.51 0.60
N GLY A 205 -23.29 -3.45 1.71
CA GLY A 205 -23.60 -4.62 2.52
C GLY A 205 -23.00 -4.59 3.93
N LYS A 206 -22.84 -5.76 4.56
CA LYS A 206 -22.36 -5.87 5.95
C LYS A 206 -20.84 -5.99 5.99
N HIS A 207 -20.19 -5.24 6.90
CA HIS A 207 -18.73 -5.30 7.09
C HIS A 207 -18.21 -6.74 7.30
N VAL A 208 -18.94 -7.55 8.06
CA VAL A 208 -18.58 -8.94 8.37
C VAL A 208 -18.56 -9.83 7.11
N THR A 209 -19.50 -9.62 6.18
CA THR A 209 -19.53 -10.35 4.92
C THR A 209 -18.29 -10.04 4.08
N HIS A 210 -17.92 -8.77 3.97
CA HIS A 210 -16.69 -8.35 3.28
C HIS A 210 -15.44 -8.88 3.97
N ALA A 211 -15.40 -8.86 5.31
CA ALA A 211 -14.29 -9.41 6.08
C ALA A 211 -14.10 -10.91 5.79
N ASN A 212 -15.17 -11.69 5.77
CA ASN A 212 -15.14 -13.11 5.41
C ASN A 212 -14.70 -13.34 3.96
N LEU A 213 -15.19 -12.54 3.00
CA LEU A 213 -14.78 -12.63 1.58
C LEU A 213 -13.28 -12.36 1.39
N LEU A 214 -12.75 -11.34 2.09
CA LEU A 214 -11.33 -11.02 2.05
C LEU A 214 -10.49 -12.13 2.69
N LEU A 215 -10.97 -12.72 3.79
CA LEU A 215 -10.28 -13.83 4.47
C LEU A 215 -10.21 -15.08 3.58
N ASP A 216 -11.35 -15.44 2.99
CA ASP A 216 -11.46 -16.57 2.07
C ASP A 216 -10.51 -16.41 0.88
N GLN A 217 -10.48 -15.21 0.28
CA GLN A 217 -9.56 -14.89 -0.82
C GLN A 217 -8.09 -15.04 -0.41
N ILE A 218 -7.72 -14.57 0.79
CA ILE A 218 -6.35 -14.68 1.30
C ILE A 218 -5.96 -16.16 1.50
N ILE A 219 -6.84 -16.95 2.10
CA ILE A 219 -6.59 -18.38 2.34
C ILE A 219 -6.46 -19.17 1.04
N LYS A 220 -7.34 -18.90 0.06
CA LYS A 220 -7.33 -19.56 -1.25
C LYS A 220 -6.17 -19.14 -2.15
N THR A 221 -5.40 -18.12 -1.77
CA THR A 221 -4.27 -17.61 -2.56
C THR A 221 -2.94 -17.68 -1.80
N PRO A 222 -2.54 -18.88 -1.32
CA PRO A 222 -1.41 -19.06 -0.39
C PRO A 222 -0.02 -18.76 -1.01
N ARG A 223 0.06 -18.50 -2.32
CA ARG A 223 1.31 -18.11 -3.00
C ARG A 223 1.40 -16.61 -3.26
N THR A 224 0.41 -15.83 -2.81
CA THR A 224 0.46 -14.36 -2.83
C THR A 224 1.27 -13.86 -1.63
N THR A 225 2.29 -13.04 -1.88
CA THR A 225 3.05 -12.38 -0.82
C THR A 225 2.37 -11.07 -0.44
N PHE A 226 2.20 -10.82 0.86
CA PHE A 226 1.61 -9.57 1.35
C PHE A 226 2.68 -8.63 1.87
N THR A 227 2.59 -7.35 1.52
CA THR A 227 3.52 -6.32 1.99
C THR A 227 2.80 -5.10 2.52
N LEU A 228 3.45 -4.38 3.43
CA LEU A 228 3.01 -3.08 3.93
C LEU A 228 4.04 -2.02 3.55
N VAL A 229 3.59 -0.89 3.01
CA VAL A 229 4.49 0.12 2.43
C VAL A 229 4.07 1.52 2.84
N PRO A 230 4.93 2.31 3.48
CA PRO A 230 4.62 3.69 3.80
C PRO A 230 4.63 4.59 2.57
N ASN A 231 3.93 5.71 2.66
CA ASN A 231 4.14 6.89 1.86
C ASN A 231 4.08 8.14 2.75
N GLN A 232 4.53 9.28 2.23
CA GLN A 232 4.82 10.51 2.97
C GLN A 232 6.06 10.40 3.86
N PHE A 233 6.05 9.62 4.94
CA PHE A 233 7.14 9.62 5.93
C PHE A 233 7.65 8.22 6.33
N ILE A 234 8.95 8.12 6.66
CA ILE A 234 9.55 7.00 7.40
C ILE A 234 10.25 7.61 8.62
N GLY A 235 9.63 7.55 9.79
CA GLY A 235 10.10 8.30 10.95
C GLY A 235 10.11 9.81 10.67
N VAL A 236 11.28 10.44 10.79
CA VAL A 236 11.49 11.88 10.51
C VAL A 236 11.90 12.16 9.06
N TRP A 237 11.86 11.17 8.18
CA TRP A 237 12.26 11.33 6.77
C TRP A 237 11.04 11.46 5.88
N GLN A 238 10.93 12.58 5.15
CA GLN A 238 9.96 12.75 4.09
C GLN A 238 10.41 11.98 2.85
N VAL A 239 9.61 11.00 2.43
CA VAL A 239 9.93 10.04 1.35
C VAL A 239 8.89 10.02 0.22
N GLY A 240 7.72 10.64 0.41
CA GLY A 240 6.65 10.63 -0.60
C GLY A 240 6.26 9.20 -1.02
N PHE A 241 6.16 8.94 -2.32
CA PHE A 241 5.84 7.61 -2.88
C PHE A 241 7.08 6.75 -3.21
N LYS A 242 8.30 7.22 -2.90
CA LYS A 242 9.54 6.48 -3.19
C LYS A 242 9.58 5.07 -2.58
N PRO A 243 9.05 4.78 -1.38
CA PRO A 243 9.08 3.43 -0.83
C PRO A 243 8.35 2.40 -1.71
N GLN A 244 7.20 2.77 -2.29
CA GLN A 244 6.46 1.91 -3.22
C GLN A 244 7.26 1.61 -4.48
N LEU A 245 7.94 2.63 -5.04
CA LEU A 245 8.80 2.46 -6.21
C LEU A 245 9.98 1.54 -5.88
N LEU A 246 10.70 1.79 -4.78
CA LEU A 246 11.88 1.01 -4.39
C LEU A 246 11.52 -0.44 -4.05
N MET A 247 10.38 -0.67 -3.38
CA MET A 247 9.86 -2.02 -3.14
C MET A 247 9.57 -2.72 -4.46
N ARG A 248 8.88 -2.07 -5.41
CA ARG A 248 8.57 -2.66 -6.73
C ARG A 248 9.83 -3.01 -7.50
N GLU A 249 10.82 -2.12 -7.53
CA GLU A 249 12.12 -2.39 -8.14
C GLU A 249 12.79 -3.63 -7.52
N TYR A 250 12.77 -3.71 -6.19
CA TYR A 250 13.38 -4.82 -5.49
C TYR A 250 12.68 -6.16 -5.74
N LEU A 251 11.37 -6.21 -5.51
CA LEU A 251 10.60 -7.45 -5.54
C LEU A 251 10.42 -7.98 -6.97
N THR A 252 10.30 -7.10 -7.97
CA THR A 252 10.19 -7.52 -9.39
C THR A 252 11.47 -8.23 -9.86
N ARG A 253 12.65 -7.74 -9.45
CA ARG A 253 13.94 -8.39 -9.79
C ARG A 253 14.13 -9.72 -9.09
N ARG A 254 13.58 -9.84 -7.88
CA ARG A 254 13.61 -11.07 -7.10
C ARG A 254 12.70 -12.15 -7.69
N GLY A 255 11.59 -11.75 -8.30
CA GLY A 255 10.56 -12.66 -8.78
C GLY A 255 10.00 -13.51 -7.63
N VAL A 256 9.89 -14.82 -7.86
CA VAL A 256 9.32 -15.78 -6.90
C VAL A 256 10.29 -16.28 -5.83
N ALA A 257 11.54 -15.77 -5.80
CA ALA A 257 12.53 -16.25 -4.84
C ALA A 257 12.13 -15.86 -3.41
N ARG A 258 12.11 -16.82 -2.47
CA ARG A 258 11.80 -16.56 -1.06
C ARG A 258 12.90 -15.74 -0.39
N LEU A 259 12.53 -14.80 0.48
CA LEU A 259 13.48 -14.07 1.35
C LEU A 259 14.32 -15.05 2.16
N ARG A 260 15.63 -14.78 2.25
CA ARG A 260 16.50 -15.60 3.09
C ARG A 260 16.16 -15.34 4.56
N LYS A 261 16.30 -16.35 5.42
CA LYS A 261 15.95 -16.23 6.84
C LYS A 261 16.75 -15.13 7.56
N ASP A 262 17.97 -14.85 7.13
CA ASP A 262 18.81 -13.78 7.68
C ASP A 262 18.43 -12.38 7.16
N GLN A 263 17.62 -12.31 6.10
CA GLN A 263 17.29 -11.05 5.44
C GLN A 263 16.19 -10.26 6.16
N TYR A 264 15.35 -10.92 6.95
CA TYR A 264 14.23 -10.31 7.64
C TYR A 264 14.12 -10.83 9.07
N GLN A 265 13.43 -10.09 9.91
CA GLN A 265 13.15 -10.45 11.31
C GLN A 265 11.77 -9.94 11.72
N PRO A 266 11.15 -10.49 12.79
CA PRO A 266 9.94 -9.90 13.34
C PRO A 266 10.18 -8.42 13.65
N ALA A 267 9.27 -7.56 13.20
CA ALA A 267 9.29 -6.15 13.55
C ALA A 267 9.02 -5.98 15.05
N ARG A 268 9.53 -4.88 15.64
CA ARG A 268 9.27 -4.55 17.05
C ARG A 268 7.77 -4.44 17.35
N SER A 269 7.01 -3.84 16.44
CA SER A 269 5.53 -3.90 16.47
C SER A 269 5.05 -5.12 15.68
N SER A 270 4.40 -6.07 16.35
CA SER A 270 3.87 -7.28 15.71
C SER A 270 2.92 -6.97 14.55
N LEU A 271 2.15 -5.88 14.63
CA LEU A 271 1.21 -5.47 13.58
C LEU A 271 1.89 -5.15 12.24
N LEU A 272 3.19 -4.84 12.25
CA LEU A 272 3.96 -4.59 11.03
C LEU A 272 4.54 -5.87 10.41
N GLY A 273 4.38 -7.04 11.06
CA GLY A 273 4.88 -8.31 10.55
C GLY A 273 6.41 -8.37 10.60
N TYR A 274 7.05 -8.48 9.45
CA TYR A 274 8.50 -8.63 9.33
C TYR A 274 9.16 -7.43 8.67
N GLU A 275 10.22 -6.94 9.31
CA GLU A 275 11.09 -5.90 8.78
C GLU A 275 12.36 -6.47 8.16
N LEU A 276 13.01 -5.70 7.28
CA LEU A 276 14.23 -6.13 6.61
C LEU A 276 15.49 -5.77 7.42
N ASN A 277 16.43 -6.72 7.51
CA ASN A 277 17.76 -6.50 8.06
C ASN A 277 18.66 -5.73 7.11
N TYR A 278 18.54 -6.01 5.81
CA TYR A 278 19.25 -5.33 4.75
C TYR A 278 18.47 -5.39 3.45
N LEU A 279 18.70 -4.40 2.59
CA LEU A 279 18.09 -4.30 1.28
C LEU A 279 19.11 -3.69 0.31
N THR A 280 19.30 -4.34 -0.83
CA THR A 280 20.21 -3.88 -1.88
C THR A 280 19.47 -3.95 -3.22
N ILE A 281 19.51 -2.86 -3.97
CA ILE A 281 18.92 -2.75 -5.31
C ILE A 281 20.06 -2.38 -6.26
N GLU A 282 20.40 -3.25 -7.21
CA GLU A 282 21.50 -3.02 -8.18
C GLU A 282 22.80 -2.53 -7.50
N SER A 283 23.25 -3.25 -6.46
CA SER A 283 24.41 -2.91 -5.62
C SER A 283 24.29 -1.66 -4.74
N SER A 284 23.20 -0.88 -4.85
CA SER A 284 22.92 0.22 -3.92
C SER A 284 22.27 -0.31 -2.65
N LYS A 285 22.98 -0.21 -1.53
CA LYS A 285 22.48 -0.55 -0.20
C LYS A 285 21.54 0.54 0.30
N ILE A 286 20.34 0.14 0.74
CA ILE A 286 19.44 1.03 1.48
C ILE A 286 19.95 1.14 2.93
N PRO A 287 20.18 2.36 3.45
CA PRO A 287 20.60 2.53 4.83
C PRO A 287 19.59 1.93 5.81
N THR A 288 20.07 1.20 6.81
CA THR A 288 19.22 0.44 7.74
C THR A 288 18.22 1.32 8.49
N ARG A 289 18.50 2.61 8.70
CA ARG A 289 17.54 3.57 9.32
C ARG A 289 16.27 3.83 8.51
N PHE A 290 16.24 3.49 7.23
CA PHE A 290 15.03 3.48 6.41
C PHE A 290 14.29 2.13 6.47
N LEU A 291 14.95 1.06 6.93
CA LEU A 291 14.35 -0.27 7.08
C LEU A 291 13.81 -0.46 8.51
N LYS A 292 14.55 0.06 9.49
CA LYS A 292 14.31 -0.04 10.93
C LYS A 292 14.25 1.36 11.50
N VAL A 293 13.03 1.89 11.65
CA VAL A 293 12.79 3.32 11.98
C VAL A 293 13.40 3.70 13.32
N TYR A 294 13.42 2.78 14.29
CA TYR A 294 14.02 2.98 15.60
C TYR A 294 15.56 3.15 15.58
N HIS A 295 16.23 2.94 14.44
CA HIS A 295 17.65 3.30 14.25
C HIS A 295 17.86 4.76 13.87
N GLN A 296 16.80 5.54 13.62
CA GLN A 296 16.91 6.98 13.42
C GLN A 296 17.16 7.66 14.78
N ALA A 297 18.16 8.55 14.85
CA ALA A 297 18.56 9.20 16.10
C ALA A 297 17.41 10.00 16.75
N ASP A 298 16.61 10.66 15.90
CA ASP A 298 15.48 11.51 16.28
C ASP A 298 14.21 10.71 16.65
N VAL A 299 14.19 9.39 16.40
CA VAL A 299 13.08 8.51 16.79
C VAL A 299 13.49 7.66 17.99
N GLY A 300 14.59 6.92 17.84
CA GLY A 300 15.03 5.93 18.80
C GLY A 300 13.99 4.83 19.07
N THR A 301 14.30 3.99 20.04
CA THR A 301 13.39 2.94 20.50
C THR A 301 12.14 3.51 21.15
N ASP A 302 12.28 4.52 22.00
CA ASP A 302 11.16 5.06 22.78
C ASP A 302 10.08 5.70 21.89
N GLY A 303 10.49 6.52 20.91
CA GLY A 303 9.56 7.12 19.95
C GLY A 303 8.88 6.08 19.06
N TYR A 304 9.61 5.02 18.67
CA TYR A 304 9.04 3.92 17.91
C TYR A 304 8.01 3.14 18.73
N ASP A 305 8.35 2.76 19.97
CA ASP A 305 7.51 1.91 20.81
C ASP A 305 6.23 2.68 21.22
N ALA A 306 6.32 3.98 21.48
CA ALA A 306 5.14 4.84 21.66
C ALA A 306 4.27 4.91 20.39
N GLY A 307 4.89 5.02 19.22
CA GLY A 307 4.17 4.93 17.93
C GLY A 307 3.49 3.58 17.70
N ALA A 308 4.11 2.49 18.16
CA ALA A 308 3.57 1.15 18.09
C ALA A 308 2.36 0.97 19.01
N GLU A 309 2.39 1.55 20.21
CA GLU A 309 1.25 1.57 21.13
C GLU A 309 0.05 2.32 20.55
N ILE A 310 0.28 3.51 19.98
CA ILE A 310 -0.77 4.29 19.28
C ILE A 310 -1.43 3.45 18.17
N LEU A 311 -0.62 2.76 17.36
CA LEU A 311 -1.12 1.88 16.31
C LEU A 311 -1.92 0.70 16.88
N GLN A 312 -1.40 0.08 17.95
CA GLN A 312 -2.02 -1.06 18.61
C GLN A 312 -3.39 -0.71 19.21
N ASP A 313 -3.51 0.44 19.84
CA ASP A 313 -4.76 0.95 20.41
C ASP A 313 -5.79 1.27 19.33
N PHE A 314 -5.34 1.86 18.21
CA PHE A 314 -6.20 2.06 17.05
C PHE A 314 -6.78 0.74 16.53
N PHE A 315 -5.96 -0.29 16.34
CA PHE A 315 -6.42 -1.60 15.88
C PHE A 315 -7.42 -2.22 16.87
N LYS A 316 -7.13 -2.19 18.17
CA LYS A 316 -8.04 -2.71 19.20
C LYS A 316 -9.38 -1.99 19.19
N LYS A 317 -9.39 -0.66 19.09
CA LYS A 317 -10.63 0.14 19.03
C LYS A 317 -11.47 -0.20 17.79
N GLU A 318 -10.84 -0.31 16.63
CA GLU A 318 -11.57 -0.44 15.36
C GLU A 318 -12.02 -1.87 15.06
N LEU A 319 -11.24 -2.89 15.46
CA LEU A 319 -11.55 -4.29 15.17
C LEU A 319 -12.77 -4.82 15.94
N VAL A 320 -13.16 -4.20 17.07
CA VAL A 320 -14.36 -4.58 17.82
C VAL A 320 -15.61 -4.59 16.95
N LYS A 321 -15.68 -3.70 15.94
CA LYS A 321 -16.82 -3.58 15.01
C LYS A 321 -17.04 -4.84 14.16
N PHE A 322 -16.02 -5.70 14.02
CA PHE A 322 -16.09 -6.93 13.23
C PHE A 322 -16.43 -8.17 14.06
N LEU A 323 -16.41 -8.09 15.40
CA LEU A 323 -16.70 -9.21 16.31
C LEU A 323 -18.21 -9.52 16.35
N HIS A 324 -18.71 -10.08 15.26
CA HIS A 324 -20.09 -10.53 15.08
C HIS A 324 -20.18 -12.06 15.09
N GLN A 325 -21.37 -12.62 15.32
CA GLN A 325 -21.60 -14.07 15.30
C GLN A 325 -21.32 -14.70 13.92
N ASP A 326 -21.52 -13.93 12.84
CA ASP A 326 -21.35 -14.39 11.46
C ASP A 326 -19.89 -14.33 10.97
N LEU A 327 -18.97 -13.80 11.79
CA LEU A 327 -17.54 -13.77 11.45
C LEU A 327 -16.99 -15.20 11.52
N TYR A 328 -16.18 -15.61 10.53
CA TYR A 328 -15.48 -16.90 10.56
C TYR A 328 -14.65 -17.06 11.84
N LYS A 329 -14.56 -18.29 12.37
CA LYS A 329 -13.82 -18.56 13.61
C LYS A 329 -12.35 -18.22 13.44
N THR A 330 -11.79 -18.46 12.26
CA THR A 330 -10.43 -18.06 11.91
C THR A 330 -10.27 -16.55 11.97
N GLY A 331 -11.21 -15.79 11.40
CA GLY A 331 -11.21 -14.32 11.49
C GLY A 331 -11.28 -13.83 12.94
N ARG A 332 -12.14 -14.45 13.76
CA ARG A 332 -12.24 -14.18 15.20
C ARG A 332 -10.92 -14.43 15.93
N ARG A 333 -10.27 -15.58 15.69
CA ARG A 333 -8.95 -15.91 16.27
C ARG A 333 -7.89 -14.88 15.91
N ILE A 334 -7.88 -14.39 14.68
CA ILE A 334 -6.93 -13.34 14.25
C ILE A 334 -7.20 -12.03 15.01
N ILE A 335 -8.47 -11.62 15.17
CA ILE A 335 -8.82 -10.43 15.94
C ILE A 335 -8.42 -10.61 17.41
N GLU A 336 -8.70 -11.76 18.02
CA GLU A 336 -8.35 -12.06 19.41
C GLU A 336 -6.82 -12.08 19.64
N ALA A 337 -6.04 -12.57 18.67
CA ALA A 337 -4.58 -12.45 18.67
C ALA A 337 -4.13 -10.97 18.68
N CYS A 338 -4.79 -10.10 17.91
CA CYS A 338 -4.53 -8.66 17.96
C CYS A 338 -4.91 -8.04 19.31
N MET A 339 -6.04 -8.43 19.90
CA MET A 339 -6.48 -7.92 21.20
C MET A 339 -5.53 -8.31 22.34
N SER A 340 -4.88 -9.48 22.23
CA SER A 340 -3.94 -10.02 23.21
C SER A 340 -2.48 -9.60 23.00
N ASN A 341 -2.20 -8.71 22.04
CA ASN A 341 -0.83 -8.30 21.66
C ASN A 341 0.06 -9.49 21.24
N ALA A 342 -0.51 -10.43 20.49
CA ALA A 342 0.21 -11.62 20.02
C ALA A 342 1.47 -11.27 19.21
N LYS A 343 2.46 -12.16 19.28
CA LYS A 343 3.69 -12.07 18.49
C LYS A 343 3.43 -12.45 17.04
N VAL A 344 4.34 -12.07 16.15
CA VAL A 344 4.25 -12.36 14.70
C VAL A 344 4.16 -13.86 14.43
N GLU A 345 4.83 -14.68 15.24
CA GLU A 345 4.80 -16.15 15.15
C GLU A 345 3.38 -16.70 15.38
N GLU A 346 2.64 -16.19 16.36
CA GLU A 346 1.29 -16.65 16.68
C GLU A 346 0.31 -16.37 15.53
N TYR A 347 0.51 -15.28 14.77
CA TYR A 347 -0.26 -15.03 13.54
C TYR A 347 0.04 -16.06 12.44
N ASN A 348 1.29 -16.53 12.35
CA ASN A 348 1.66 -17.58 11.40
C ASN A 348 1.10 -18.95 11.80
N ASP A 349 0.86 -19.19 13.10
CA ASP A 349 0.19 -20.40 13.57
C ASP A 349 -1.31 -20.41 13.21
N ILE A 350 -1.91 -19.24 12.98
CA ILE A 350 -3.31 -19.14 12.51
C ILE A 350 -3.39 -19.33 11.00
N ILE A 351 -2.60 -18.58 10.22
CA ILE A 351 -2.47 -18.76 8.77
C ILE A 351 -0.99 -18.67 8.37
N PRO A 352 -0.35 -19.79 7.99
CA PRO A 352 1.08 -19.81 7.68
C PRO A 352 1.44 -18.98 6.44
N MET A 353 2.55 -18.22 6.53
CA MET A 353 3.19 -17.61 5.34
C MET A 353 3.76 -18.63 4.35
N SER A 354 4.08 -19.84 4.83
CA SER A 354 4.74 -20.86 4.01
C SER A 354 3.72 -21.81 3.38
N TYR A 355 3.66 -21.79 2.05
CA TYR A 355 2.98 -22.80 1.25
C TYR A 355 3.39 -24.22 1.67
N GLN A 356 2.43 -24.99 2.17
CA GLN A 356 2.44 -26.45 2.15
C GLN A 356 1.86 -26.89 0.80
N TYR A 357 2.26 -28.03 0.25
CA TYR A 357 1.86 -28.49 -1.08
C TYR A 357 0.35 -28.75 -1.25
N SER A 358 -0.46 -28.56 -0.20
CA SER A 358 -1.92 -28.59 -0.24
C SER A 358 -2.52 -27.22 -0.54
N PHE A 359 -3.53 -27.18 -1.40
CA PHE A 359 -4.41 -26.03 -1.51
C PHE A 359 -5.34 -26.04 -0.30
N ASN A 360 -5.07 -25.18 0.67
CA ASN A 360 -5.92 -25.09 1.86
C ASN A 360 -7.23 -24.37 1.51
N GLN A 361 -8.34 -24.91 1.98
CA GLN A 361 -9.65 -24.29 1.93
C GLN A 361 -9.97 -23.61 3.26
N ILE A 362 -10.99 -22.73 3.29
CA ILE A 362 -11.39 -22.09 4.55
C ILE A 362 -11.86 -23.13 5.57
N GLU A 363 -12.50 -24.20 5.10
CA GLU A 363 -12.99 -25.33 5.90
C GLU A 363 -11.86 -25.97 6.72
N ASP A 364 -10.66 -26.12 6.15
CA ASP A 364 -9.49 -26.70 6.83
C ASP A 364 -9.11 -25.91 8.09
N TYR A 365 -9.34 -24.59 8.11
CA TYR A 365 -9.05 -23.73 9.25
C TYR A 365 -10.21 -23.64 10.25
N GLU A 366 -11.44 -23.81 9.78
CA GLU A 366 -12.65 -23.77 10.60
C GLU A 366 -12.88 -25.07 11.40
N GLU A 367 -12.30 -26.20 10.96
CA GLU A 367 -12.44 -27.53 11.60
C GLU A 367 -11.44 -27.83 12.73
N ILE A 368 -10.34 -27.07 12.86
CA ILE A 368 -9.22 -27.29 13.82
C ILE A 368 -9.67 -27.32 15.31
N THR A 369 -10.92 -26.96 15.59
CA THR A 369 -11.50 -26.99 16.95
C THR A 369 -12.15 -28.32 17.37
N SER A 370 -12.18 -29.35 16.52
CA SER A 370 -12.86 -30.61 16.86
C SER A 370 -11.98 -31.69 17.52
N ASN A 371 -10.65 -31.61 17.43
CA ASN A 371 -9.75 -32.71 17.85
C ASN A 371 -8.81 -32.44 19.04
N ASN A 372 -8.96 -31.33 19.77
CA ASN A 372 -8.23 -31.09 21.02
C ASN A 372 -9.19 -30.88 22.20
N ARG A 373 -9.90 -31.95 22.59
CA ARG A 373 -10.53 -32.07 23.90
C ARG A 373 -9.90 -33.21 24.69
#